data_AF-A0A927JA51-F1
#
_entry.id   AF-A0A927JA51-F1
#
_cell.length_a   1.000
_cell.length_b   1.000
_cell.length_c   1.000
_cell.angle_alpha   90.00
_cell.angle_beta   90.00
_cell.angle_gamma   90.00
#
_symmetry.space_group_name_H-M   'P 1'
#
loop_
_entity.id
_entity.type
_entity.pdbx_description
1 polymer ?
#
loop_
_entity_poly.entity_id
_entity_poly.type
_entity_poly.pdbx_seq_one_letter_code
_entity_poly.pdbx_strand_id
1 'polypeptide(L)'
;MPTAEPEITTRASIAEDGATVGGEFGGVVVTARAPAGVATSGTELAIAPASKRPPLPAQVAAAPGVEITLGDGLQPRQPIELAFDLSGAPDLVAQLSEPRRPLIAVDDANGESDLLLASWDPDAQVVTATTPHLSRFTLLVTDPASALREGIARVIAGNDSAEPECASGDSAMVGETDVTLTPAQPGIVPA
;
A
#
# COMPACT_ATOMS: atom_id res chain seq x y z
N MET A 1 24.05 -5.13 -25.64
CA MET A 1 22.83 -4.46 -26.17
C MET A 1 22.18 -3.77 -24.99
N PRO A 2 22.01 -2.44 -24.98
CA PRO A 2 21.23 -1.81 -23.92
C PRO A 2 19.77 -2.18 -24.13
N THR A 3 19.18 -2.88 -23.16
CA THR A 3 17.75 -3.18 -23.09
C THR A 3 17.04 -1.86 -22.80
N ALA A 4 16.20 -1.39 -23.72
CA ALA A 4 15.33 -0.24 -23.46
C ALA A 4 14.30 -0.64 -22.39
N GLU A 5 14.34 0.04 -21.25
CA GLU A 5 13.27 0.02 -20.24
C GLU A 5 11.99 0.64 -20.83
N PRO A 6 10.79 0.19 -20.45
CA PRO A 6 9.56 0.84 -20.89
C PRO A 6 9.41 2.20 -20.19
N GLU A 7 9.83 3.27 -20.89
CA GLU A 7 9.89 4.68 -20.47
C GLU A 7 8.53 5.39 -20.37
N ILE A 8 7.48 4.80 -19.78
CA ILE A 8 6.27 5.61 -19.48
C ILE A 8 6.45 6.29 -18.13
N THR A 9 7.28 7.33 -18.13
CA THR A 9 7.39 8.25 -17.00
C THR A 9 6.62 9.53 -17.32
N THR A 10 5.49 9.75 -16.66
CA THR A 10 4.82 11.06 -16.70
C THR A 10 5.38 11.93 -15.57
N ARG A 11 5.55 13.23 -15.84
CA ARG A 11 6.15 14.19 -14.90
C ARG A 11 5.31 15.46 -14.84
N ALA A 12 5.27 16.09 -13.66
CA ALA A 12 4.69 17.40 -13.42
C ALA A 12 5.55 18.17 -12.42
N SER A 13 5.65 19.49 -12.54
CA SER A 13 6.32 20.31 -11.53
C SER A 13 5.34 20.78 -10.46
N ILE A 14 5.73 20.72 -9.19
CA ILE A 14 4.96 21.30 -8.07
C ILE A 14 4.85 22.81 -8.27
N ALA A 15 3.63 23.31 -8.38
CA ALA A 15 3.30 24.73 -8.41
C ALA A 15 2.83 25.21 -7.02
N GLU A 16 2.44 26.49 -6.90
CA GLU A 16 1.96 27.06 -5.63
C GLU A 16 0.68 26.39 -5.11
N ASP A 17 -0.18 25.93 -6.02
CA ASP A 17 -1.44 25.23 -5.74
C ASP A 17 -1.28 23.70 -5.65
N GLY A 18 -0.07 23.18 -5.90
CA GLY A 18 0.23 21.75 -5.89
C GLY A 18 0.61 21.20 -7.26
N ALA A 19 0.39 19.91 -7.49
CA ALA A 19 0.51 19.29 -8.80
C ALA A 19 -0.37 18.05 -8.93
N THR A 20 -0.64 17.66 -10.17
CA THR A 20 -1.24 16.38 -10.50
C THR A 20 -0.40 15.69 -11.57
N VAL A 21 -0.07 14.42 -11.35
CA VAL A 21 0.59 13.57 -12.34
C VAL A 21 -0.22 12.29 -12.49
N GLY A 22 -0.25 11.71 -13.69
CA GLY A 22 -0.92 10.44 -13.90
C GLY A 22 -0.45 9.70 -15.15
N GLY A 23 -0.84 8.44 -15.24
CA GLY A 23 -0.51 7.57 -16.36
C GLY A 23 -1.44 6.36 -16.41
N GLU A 24 -1.46 5.68 -17.56
CA GLU A 24 -2.22 4.44 -17.75
C GLU A 24 -1.30 3.23 -17.63
N PHE A 25 -1.67 2.28 -16.76
CA PHE A 25 -0.88 1.09 -16.44
C PHE A 25 -1.77 -0.14 -16.49
N GLY A 26 -1.69 -0.89 -17.60
CA GLY A 26 -2.48 -2.11 -17.80
C GLY A 26 -4.00 -1.89 -17.71
N GLY A 27 -4.49 -0.82 -18.33
CA GLY A 27 -5.92 -0.46 -18.34
C GLY A 27 -6.40 0.27 -17.09
N VAL A 28 -5.53 0.53 -16.11
CA VAL A 28 -5.83 1.34 -14.92
C VAL A 28 -5.19 2.71 -15.07
N VAL A 29 -5.97 3.77 -14.98
CA VAL A 29 -5.42 5.14 -14.95
C VAL A 29 -5.11 5.50 -13.50
N VAL A 30 -3.84 5.75 -13.21
CA VAL A 30 -3.37 6.12 -11.87
C VAL A 30 -3.06 7.61 -11.85
N THR A 31 -3.61 8.30 -10.87
CA THR A 31 -3.41 9.74 -10.65
C THR A 31 -2.89 9.98 -9.24
N ALA A 32 -1.83 10.77 -9.11
CA ALA A 32 -1.32 11.28 -7.85
C ALA A 32 -1.54 12.79 -7.78
N ARG A 33 -2.27 13.24 -6.77
CA ARG A 33 -2.59 14.65 -6.53
C ARG A 33 -1.85 15.13 -5.30
N ALA A 34 -0.87 15.99 -5.54
CA ALA A 34 -0.03 16.57 -4.52
C ALA A 34 -0.58 17.96 -4.15
N PRO A 35 -0.97 18.20 -2.88
CA PRO A 35 -1.55 19.48 -2.48
C PRO A 35 -0.53 20.62 -2.41
N ALA A 36 -1.01 21.85 -2.27
CA ALA A 36 -0.18 23.03 -2.04
C ALA A 36 0.75 22.83 -0.81
N GLY A 37 2.04 23.13 -0.98
CA GLY A 37 3.03 23.00 0.10
C GLY A 37 3.55 21.57 0.36
N VAL A 38 3.20 20.61 -0.50
CA VAL A 38 3.77 19.24 -0.47
C VAL A 38 5.29 19.22 -0.63
N ALA A 39 5.84 20.14 -1.43
CA ALA A 39 7.26 20.31 -1.70
C ALA A 39 7.58 21.78 -2.02
N THR A 40 8.85 22.09 -2.29
CA THR A 40 9.24 23.40 -2.83
C THR A 40 8.69 23.54 -4.26
N SER A 41 8.22 24.74 -4.63
CA SER A 41 7.80 25.02 -6.00
C SER A 41 8.94 24.73 -6.99
N GLY A 42 8.59 24.12 -8.12
CA GLY A 42 9.54 23.64 -9.14
C GLY A 42 10.12 22.24 -8.87
N THR A 43 9.86 21.62 -7.72
CA THR A 43 10.20 20.21 -7.50
C THR A 43 9.40 19.34 -8.47
N GLU A 44 10.05 18.35 -9.10
CA GLU A 44 9.40 17.43 -10.03
C GLU A 44 8.66 16.32 -9.28
N LEU A 45 7.43 16.01 -9.68
CA LEU A 45 6.67 14.84 -9.28
C LEU A 45 6.54 13.91 -10.49
N ALA A 46 6.94 12.66 -10.35
CA ALA A 46 6.93 11.69 -11.43
C ALA A 46 6.17 10.42 -11.05
N ILE A 47 5.59 9.77 -12.05
CA ILE A 47 4.97 8.44 -11.93
C ILE A 47 5.53 7.54 -13.02
N ALA A 48 5.91 6.33 -12.65
CA ALA A 48 6.48 5.30 -13.53
C ALA A 48 5.92 3.91 -13.18
N PRO A 49 6.07 2.90 -14.05
CA PRO A 49 5.74 1.52 -13.69
C PRO A 49 6.66 1.02 -12.57
N ALA A 50 6.10 0.35 -11.57
CA ALA A 50 6.88 -0.36 -10.55
C ALA A 50 7.17 -1.80 -10.96
N SER A 51 8.23 -2.37 -10.36
CA SER A 51 8.51 -3.80 -10.48
C SER A 51 7.37 -4.63 -9.91
N LYS A 52 7.10 -5.78 -10.55
CA LYS A 52 6.06 -6.70 -10.09
C LYS A 52 6.39 -7.26 -8.71
N ARG A 53 5.43 -7.18 -7.79
CA ARG A 53 5.53 -7.78 -6.45
C ARG A 53 5.01 -9.22 -6.38
N PRO A 54 5.50 -10.04 -5.46
CA PRO A 54 4.87 -11.32 -5.11
C PRO A 54 3.45 -11.10 -4.56
N PRO A 55 2.52 -12.05 -4.77
CA PRO A 55 1.17 -11.93 -4.24
C PRO A 55 1.17 -12.00 -2.70
N LEU A 56 0.34 -11.17 -2.06
CA LEU A 56 0.13 -11.22 -0.62
C LEU A 56 -0.92 -12.28 -0.23
N PRO A 57 -0.90 -12.79 1.02
CA PRO A 57 -2.01 -13.57 1.57
C PRO A 57 -3.34 -12.82 1.39
N ALA A 58 -4.41 -13.57 1.10
CA ALA A 58 -5.77 -13.04 0.85
C ALA A 58 -5.94 -12.15 -0.40
N GLN A 59 -4.88 -11.90 -1.17
CA GLN A 59 -4.97 -11.22 -2.46
C GLN A 59 -5.69 -12.12 -3.48
N VAL A 60 -6.78 -11.61 -4.06
CA VAL A 60 -7.50 -12.30 -5.13
C VAL A 60 -7.21 -11.70 -6.50
N ALA A 61 -6.84 -10.41 -6.55
CA ALA A 61 -6.40 -9.73 -7.76
C ALA A 61 -5.52 -8.53 -7.41
N ALA A 62 -4.77 -8.02 -8.39
CA ALA A 62 -4.00 -6.79 -8.26
C ALA A 62 -3.88 -6.06 -9.60
N ALA A 63 -3.83 -4.73 -9.55
CA ALA A 63 -3.42 -3.91 -10.67
C ALA A 63 -1.90 -3.96 -10.86
N PRO A 64 -1.36 -3.48 -12.01
CA PRO A 64 0.05 -3.17 -12.13
C PRO A 64 0.49 -2.15 -11.06
N GLY A 65 1.70 -2.31 -10.55
CA GLY A 65 2.27 -1.38 -9.59
C GLY A 65 2.80 -0.11 -10.26
N VAL A 66 2.79 0.99 -9.51
CA VAL A 66 3.38 2.27 -9.93
C VAL A 66 4.37 2.77 -8.89
N GLU A 67 5.42 3.44 -9.33
CA GLU A 67 6.37 4.14 -8.46
C GLU A 67 6.13 5.64 -8.63
N ILE A 68 5.96 6.34 -7.52
CA ILE A 68 5.79 7.80 -7.51
C ILE A 68 6.98 8.40 -6.78
N THR A 69 7.66 9.34 -7.44
CA THR A 69 8.86 10.00 -6.91
C THR A 69 8.71 11.51 -6.92
N LEU A 70 9.41 12.17 -5.99
CA LEU A 70 9.38 13.62 -5.82
C LEU A 70 10.82 14.15 -5.75
N GLY A 71 11.23 14.95 -6.72
CA GLY A 71 12.60 15.42 -6.88
C GLY A 71 13.60 14.26 -6.84
N ASP A 72 14.69 14.45 -6.09
CA ASP A 72 15.73 13.43 -5.90
C ASP A 72 15.35 12.42 -4.79
N GLY A 73 14.11 11.91 -4.80
CA GLY A 73 13.62 10.93 -3.82
C GLY A 73 13.15 11.54 -2.49
N LEU A 74 12.70 12.80 -2.51
CA LEU A 74 12.14 13.48 -1.36
C LEU A 74 10.82 12.84 -0.91
N GLN A 75 10.57 12.91 0.40
CA GLN A 75 9.27 12.57 0.98
C GLN A 75 8.39 13.82 1.06
N PRO A 76 7.08 13.69 0.85
CA PRO A 76 6.18 14.82 0.80
C PRO A 76 5.95 15.40 2.20
N ARG A 77 5.83 16.74 2.31
CA ARG A 77 5.56 17.44 3.57
C ARG A 77 4.10 17.38 4.01
N GLN A 78 3.22 17.02 3.08
CA GLN A 78 1.80 16.82 3.28
C GLN A 78 1.37 15.55 2.56
N PRO A 79 0.33 14.85 3.03
CA PRO A 79 -0.12 13.64 2.37
C PRO A 79 -0.56 13.89 0.91
N ILE A 80 -0.27 12.92 0.04
CA ILE A 80 -0.65 12.92 -1.36
C ILE A 80 -1.86 11.99 -1.54
N GLU A 81 -2.84 12.42 -2.34
CA GLU A 81 -3.97 11.58 -2.72
C GLU A 81 -3.61 10.74 -3.95
N LEU A 82 -3.91 9.45 -3.88
CA LEU A 82 -3.79 8.49 -4.97
C LEU A 82 -5.20 8.09 -5.43
N ALA A 83 -5.41 8.07 -6.74
CA ALA A 83 -6.63 7.59 -7.36
C ALA A 83 -6.31 6.57 -8.46
N PHE A 84 -6.99 5.43 -8.42
CA PHE A 84 -6.91 4.36 -9.42
C PHE A 84 -8.27 4.25 -10.10
N ASP A 85 -8.37 4.74 -11.32
CA ASP A 85 -9.56 4.61 -12.17
C ASP A 85 -9.51 3.26 -12.89
N LEU A 86 -10.50 2.43 -12.59
CA LEU A 86 -10.63 1.04 -13.05
C LEU A 86 -11.59 0.89 -14.23
N SER A 87 -12.05 1.99 -14.84
CA SER A 87 -12.97 1.95 -15.98
C SER A 87 -12.43 1.17 -17.18
N GLY A 88 -11.10 1.15 -17.36
CA GLY A 88 -10.41 0.34 -18.36
C GLY A 88 -10.06 -1.09 -17.89
N ALA A 89 -10.41 -1.47 -16.67
CA ALA A 89 -10.06 -2.76 -16.04
C ALA A 89 -11.30 -3.49 -15.48
N PRO A 90 -12.26 -3.91 -16.32
CA PRO A 90 -13.51 -4.52 -15.89
C PRO A 90 -13.31 -5.82 -15.09
N ASP A 91 -12.24 -6.57 -15.37
CA ASP A 91 -11.91 -7.78 -14.62
C ASP A 91 -11.56 -7.49 -13.16
N LEU A 92 -10.90 -6.36 -12.87
CA LEU A 92 -10.61 -5.92 -11.49
C LEU A 92 -11.87 -5.42 -10.81
N VAL A 93 -12.70 -4.63 -11.52
CA VAL A 93 -13.99 -4.14 -11.01
C VAL A 93 -14.88 -5.32 -10.60
N ALA A 94 -14.92 -6.39 -11.40
CA ALA A 94 -15.69 -7.60 -11.08
C ALA A 94 -15.22 -8.32 -9.81
N GLN A 95 -13.97 -8.09 -9.35
CA GLN A 95 -13.49 -8.63 -8.07
C GLN A 95 -13.85 -7.74 -6.87
N LEU A 96 -14.15 -6.45 -7.07
CA LEU A 96 -14.48 -5.49 -6.02
C LEU A 96 -15.96 -5.56 -5.64
N SER A 97 -16.37 -6.74 -5.17
CA SER A 97 -17.70 -7.02 -4.63
C SER A 97 -17.59 -7.54 -3.21
N GLU A 98 -18.56 -7.22 -2.35
CA GLU A 98 -18.66 -7.77 -0.99
C GLU A 98 -18.43 -9.30 -0.96
N PRO A 99 -17.58 -9.84 -0.05
CA PRO A 99 -16.90 -9.18 1.07
C PRO A 99 -15.55 -8.52 0.70
N ARG A 100 -15.15 -8.54 -0.57
CA ARG A 100 -13.82 -8.12 -1.00
C ARG A 100 -13.65 -6.61 -0.93
N ARG A 101 -12.45 -6.17 -0.55
CA ARG A 101 -12.13 -4.76 -0.36
C ARG A 101 -10.87 -4.38 -1.14
N PRO A 102 -10.77 -3.14 -1.63
CA PRO A 102 -9.50 -2.65 -2.13
C PRO A 102 -8.56 -2.32 -0.96
N LEU A 103 -7.28 -2.55 -1.14
CA LEU A 103 -6.19 -2.04 -0.32
C LEU A 103 -5.08 -1.54 -1.25
N ILE A 104 -4.30 -0.55 -0.82
CA ILE A 104 -3.07 -0.18 -1.54
C ILE A 104 -1.90 -0.74 -0.76
N ALA A 105 -1.13 -1.61 -1.39
CA ALA A 105 0.16 -1.99 -0.84
C ALA A 105 1.23 -0.97 -1.20
N VAL A 106 2.06 -0.66 -0.21
CA VAL A 106 3.19 0.25 -0.31
C VAL A 106 4.45 -0.55 -0.06
N ASP A 107 5.31 -0.67 -1.07
CA ASP A 107 6.60 -1.35 -0.92
C ASP A 107 7.70 -0.30 -0.93
N ASP A 108 8.51 -0.25 0.11
CA ASP A 108 9.70 0.60 0.16
C ASP A 108 10.86 0.03 -0.69
N ALA A 109 11.95 0.78 -0.81
CA ALA A 109 13.13 0.33 -1.54
C ALA A 109 13.90 -0.79 -0.82
N ASN A 110 13.69 -0.97 0.48
CA ASN A 110 14.37 -1.95 1.34
C ASN A 110 13.60 -3.27 1.47
N GLY A 111 12.40 -3.36 0.90
CA GLY A 111 11.54 -4.55 0.94
C GLY A 111 10.58 -4.59 2.13
N GLU A 112 10.43 -3.48 2.86
CA GLU A 112 9.36 -3.30 3.83
C GLU A 112 8.04 -3.02 3.09
N SER A 113 6.98 -3.69 3.53
CA SER A 113 5.64 -3.55 2.94
C SER A 113 4.66 -3.02 3.98
N ASP A 114 3.91 -2.00 3.60
CA ASP A 114 2.78 -1.46 4.36
C ASP A 114 1.47 -1.55 3.55
N LEU A 115 0.33 -1.35 4.19
CA LEU A 115 -1.01 -1.36 3.60
C LEU A 115 -1.76 -0.08 3.95
N LEU A 116 -2.19 0.65 2.93
CA LEU A 116 -3.11 1.77 3.07
C LEU A 116 -4.54 1.28 2.89
N LEU A 117 -5.41 1.76 3.78
CA LEU A 117 -6.84 1.68 3.58
C LEU A 117 -7.23 2.51 2.37
N ALA A 118 -8.10 1.95 1.54
CA ALA A 118 -8.59 2.60 0.34
C ALA A 118 -10.12 2.67 0.36
N SER A 119 -10.66 3.73 -0.23
CA SER A 119 -12.09 3.88 -0.48
C SER A 119 -12.43 3.43 -1.89
N TRP A 120 -13.56 2.75 -2.06
CA TRP A 120 -14.09 2.35 -3.37
C TRP A 120 -15.32 3.18 -3.71
N ASP A 121 -15.30 3.86 -4.85
CA ASP A 121 -16.49 4.44 -5.48
C ASP A 121 -16.93 3.55 -6.65
N PRO A 122 -18.01 2.75 -6.49
CA PRO A 122 -18.48 1.86 -7.54
C PRO A 122 -19.11 2.59 -8.74
N ASP A 123 -19.62 3.81 -8.54
CA ASP A 123 -20.28 4.58 -9.61
C ASP A 123 -19.23 5.22 -10.52
N ALA A 124 -18.19 5.81 -9.92
CA ALA A 124 -17.05 6.35 -10.66
C ALA A 124 -16.04 5.28 -11.10
N GLN A 125 -16.12 4.07 -10.52
CA GLN A 125 -15.13 3.01 -10.66
C GLN A 125 -13.71 3.45 -10.25
N VAL A 126 -13.61 4.24 -9.18
CA VAL A 126 -12.33 4.78 -8.69
C VAL A 126 -12.03 4.28 -7.28
N VAL A 127 -10.81 3.78 -7.08
CA VAL A 127 -10.26 3.53 -5.74
C VAL A 127 -9.38 4.71 -5.32
N THR A 128 -9.60 5.26 -4.13
CA THR A 128 -8.79 6.36 -3.58
C THR A 128 -8.10 6.00 -2.28
N ALA A 129 -6.90 6.52 -2.07
CA ALA A 129 -6.15 6.40 -0.83
C ALA A 129 -5.28 7.65 -0.61
N THR A 130 -4.84 7.87 0.62
CA THR A 130 -3.94 8.98 0.96
C THR A 130 -2.66 8.43 1.56
N THR A 131 -1.51 8.92 1.12
CA THR A 131 -0.20 8.46 1.61
C THR A 131 0.67 9.60 2.14
N PRO A 132 1.27 9.46 3.33
CA PRO A 132 2.26 10.42 3.85
C PRO A 132 3.66 10.19 3.27
N HIS A 133 3.89 9.06 2.60
CA HIS A 133 5.20 8.68 2.06
C HIS A 133 5.09 8.22 0.61
N LEU A 134 6.10 8.55 -0.18
CA LEU A 134 6.21 8.16 -1.59
C LEU A 134 7.05 6.90 -1.72
N SER A 135 6.53 5.94 -2.46
CA SER A 135 7.18 4.67 -2.73
C SER A 135 6.56 3.98 -3.96
N ARG A 136 6.55 2.64 -3.97
CA ARG A 136 5.83 1.81 -4.94
C ARG A 136 4.46 1.45 -4.40
N PHE A 137 3.43 1.68 -5.20
CA PHE A 137 2.03 1.47 -4.86
C PHE A 137 1.41 0.42 -5.76
N THR A 138 0.68 -0.51 -5.17
CA THR A 138 -0.09 -1.52 -5.92
C THR A 138 -1.49 -1.62 -5.35
N LEU A 139 -2.52 -1.41 -6.20
CA LEU A 139 -3.90 -1.71 -5.83
C LEU A 139 -4.10 -3.23 -5.75
N LEU A 140 -4.57 -3.69 -4.60
CA LEU A 140 -4.94 -5.06 -4.33
C LEU A 140 -6.44 -5.17 -4.13
N VAL A 141 -7.01 -6.27 -4.61
CA VAL A 141 -8.32 -6.73 -4.17
C VAL A 141 -8.10 -7.87 -3.20
N THR A 142 -8.63 -7.74 -1.98
CA THR A 142 -8.44 -8.73 -0.92
C THR A 142 -9.76 -9.32 -0.45
N ASP A 143 -9.73 -10.59 -0.05
CA ASP A 143 -10.84 -11.28 0.60
C ASP A 143 -10.47 -11.60 2.06
N PRO A 144 -10.87 -10.78 3.04
CA PRO A 144 -10.50 -10.98 4.44
C PRO A 144 -11.05 -12.29 5.02
N ALA A 145 -12.17 -12.80 4.51
CA ALA A 145 -12.73 -14.07 4.95
C ALA A 145 -11.86 -15.26 4.48
N SER A 146 -11.25 -15.15 3.30
CA SER A 146 -10.29 -16.13 2.80
C SER A 146 -9.01 -16.14 3.64
N ALA A 147 -8.51 -14.96 4.06
CA ALA A 147 -7.38 -14.86 4.99
C ALA A 147 -7.63 -15.64 6.29
N LEU A 148 -8.81 -15.45 6.89
CA LEU A 148 -9.19 -16.11 8.13
C LEU A 148 -9.29 -17.64 7.96
N ARG A 149 -9.87 -18.11 6.85
CA ARG A 149 -9.97 -19.55 6.55
C ARG A 149 -8.60 -20.18 6.34
N GLU A 150 -7.70 -19.50 5.64
CA GLU A 150 -6.31 -19.96 5.47
C GLU A 150 -5.56 -20.01 6.80
N GLY A 151 -5.74 -19.00 7.65
CA GLY A 151 -5.17 -18.99 9.00
C GLY A 151 -5.67 -20.17 9.84
N ILE A 152 -6.98 -20.40 9.87
CA ILE A 152 -7.60 -21.53 10.57
C ILE A 152 -7.11 -22.86 9.99
N ALA A 153 -7.03 -22.99 8.65
CA ALA A 153 -6.55 -24.20 8.00
C ALA A 153 -5.09 -24.50 8.38
N ARG A 154 -4.23 -23.48 8.51
CA ARG A 154 -2.83 -23.65 8.98
C ARG A 154 -2.76 -24.12 10.44
N VAL A 155 -3.64 -23.61 11.31
CA VAL A 155 -3.74 -24.05 12.71
C VAL A 155 -4.21 -25.50 12.79
N ILE A 156 -5.23 -25.88 12.02
CA ILE A 156 -5.78 -27.25 12.03
C ILE A 156 -4.83 -28.25 11.35
N ALA A 157 -4.07 -27.81 10.34
CA ALA A 157 -3.11 -28.65 9.62
C ALA A 157 -1.83 -28.96 10.44
N GLY A 158 -1.73 -28.48 11.69
CA GLY A 158 -0.76 -29.00 12.65
C GLY A 158 0.69 -28.64 12.38
N ASN A 159 0.98 -27.44 11.87
CA ASN A 159 2.30 -26.87 12.06
C ASN A 159 2.35 -26.27 13.47
N ASP A 160 3.23 -26.81 14.31
CA ASP A 160 3.83 -26.10 15.45
C ASP A 160 4.37 -24.76 14.94
N SER A 161 3.49 -23.76 14.92
CA SER A 161 3.93 -22.39 14.83
C SER A 161 4.57 -22.16 16.19
N ALA A 162 5.91 -22.15 16.20
CA ALA A 162 6.68 -21.65 17.33
C ALA A 162 5.93 -20.46 17.93
N GLU A 163 5.72 -20.47 19.24
CA GLU A 163 5.13 -19.35 19.96
C GLU A 163 5.69 -18.05 19.36
N PRO A 164 4.84 -17.08 18.97
CA PRO A 164 5.35 -15.84 18.42
C PRO A 164 6.39 -15.29 19.40
N GLU A 165 7.54 -14.80 18.90
CA GLU A 165 8.64 -14.32 19.75
C GLU A 165 8.20 -13.22 20.74
N CYS A 166 7.01 -12.64 20.56
CA CYS A 166 6.32 -11.79 21.52
C CYS A 166 5.81 -12.49 22.81
N ALA A 167 5.92 -13.81 22.94
CA ALA A 167 5.58 -14.55 24.16
C ALA A 167 6.68 -14.47 25.23
N SER A 168 7.88 -14.04 24.83
CA SER A 168 8.98 -13.76 25.76
C SER A 168 8.88 -12.29 26.17
N GLY A 169 8.45 -12.03 27.40
CA GLY A 169 8.39 -10.67 27.93
C GLY A 169 9.75 -9.99 27.83
N ASP A 170 9.80 -8.81 27.21
CA ASP A 170 10.99 -7.97 27.22
C ASP A 170 11.17 -7.35 28.62
N SER A 171 12.34 -7.56 29.20
CA SER A 171 12.79 -6.76 30.35
C SER A 171 13.53 -5.53 29.85
N ALA A 172 13.11 -4.38 30.35
CA ALA A 172 13.80 -3.11 30.09
C ALA A 172 14.17 -2.47 31.43
N MET A 173 15.42 -2.02 31.56
CA MET A 173 15.82 -1.21 32.70
C MET A 173 15.29 0.22 32.56
N VAL A 174 14.54 0.66 33.57
CA VAL A 174 14.18 2.08 33.76
C VAL A 174 14.88 2.57 35.02
N GLY A 175 16.03 3.21 34.85
CA GLY A 175 16.92 3.56 35.97
C GLY A 175 17.61 2.32 36.54
N GLU A 176 17.56 2.12 37.87
CA GLU A 176 18.10 0.93 38.56
C GLU A 176 17.03 -0.17 38.79
N THR A 177 15.83 0.00 38.23
CA THR A 177 14.73 -0.95 38.43
C THR A 177 14.56 -1.81 37.19
N ASP A 178 14.59 -3.13 37.39
CA ASP A 178 14.26 -4.10 36.35
C ASP A 178 12.72 -4.20 36.23
N VAL A 179 12.18 -3.86 35.06
CA VAL A 179 10.74 -3.93 34.80
C VAL A 179 10.50 -5.00 33.75
N THR A 180 9.92 -6.12 34.18
CA THR A 180 9.45 -7.19 33.28
C THR A 180 8.02 -6.89 32.88
N LEU A 181 7.79 -6.67 31.59
CA LEU A 181 6.43 -6.54 31.04
C LEU A 181 5.89 -7.93 30.72
N THR A 182 5.10 -8.48 31.63
CA THR A 182 4.36 -9.73 31.37
C THR A 182 3.03 -9.38 30.69
N PRO A 183 2.77 -9.84 29.45
CA PRO A 183 1.46 -9.65 28.83
C PRO A 183 0.38 -10.34 29.67
N ALA A 184 -0.57 -9.54 30.16
CA ALA A 184 -1.67 -10.01 30.99
C ALA A 184 -2.76 -10.67 30.14
N GLN A 185 -2.52 -11.92 29.72
CA GLN A 185 -3.48 -12.86 29.13
C GLN A 185 -4.17 -12.41 27.81
N PRO A 186 -4.31 -13.30 26.80
CA PRO A 186 -5.13 -12.99 25.63
C PRO A 186 -6.60 -12.76 26.05
N GLY A 187 -7.08 -11.52 25.90
CA GLY A 187 -8.47 -11.15 26.14
C GLY A 187 -9.23 -10.99 24.82
N ILE A 188 -10.50 -11.42 24.80
CA ILE A 188 -11.41 -11.17 23.67
C ILE A 188 -11.63 -9.65 23.56
N VAL A 189 -11.36 -9.08 22.39
CA VAL A 189 -11.78 -7.69 22.08
C VAL A 189 -13.25 -7.74 21.64
N PRO A 190 -14.18 -7.13 22.38
CA PRO A 190 -15.58 -7.09 21.97
C PRO A 190 -15.76 -6.22 20.72
N ALA A 191 -16.70 -6.63 19.87
CA ALA A 191 -17.06 -6.00 18.59
C ALA A 191 -17.64 -4.59 18.73
#